data_AF-A0A091PBI4-F1
#
_entry.id   AF-A0A091PBI4-F1
#
_cell.length_a   1.000
_cell.length_b   1.000
_cell.length_c   1.000
_cell.angle_alpha   90.00
_cell.angle_beta   90.00
_cell.angle_gamma   90.00
#
_symmetry.space_group_name_H-M   'P 1'
#
loop_
_entity.id
_entity.type
_entity.pdbx_description
1 polymer ?
#
loop_
_entity_poly.entity_id
_entity_poly.type
_entity_poly.pdbx_seq_one_letter_code
_entity_poly.pdbx_strand_id
1 'polypeptide(L)'
;GPQAVEAHSQKFEVKTLSGKLLFSADDNEVVVGAERLRVLGAEGTVFPKSIETPNVRADPFKELRLESPTRALVMEAPKGIEINAEAGSLKATCRTELRLESKDGEITLNSAKIKLPNLPQGSSSSAGSRQKIYELCVCPNGRLFLSQAGTSSTCQINTSVC
;
A
#
# COMPACT_ATOMS: atom_id res chain seq x y z
N GLY A 1 33.05 -37.82 13.72
CA GLY A 1 31.75 -38.08 14.36
C GLY A 1 30.74 -38.52 13.30
N PRO A 2 29.59 -39.09 13.69
CA PRO A 2 28.55 -39.48 12.74
C PRO A 2 28.09 -38.27 11.91
N GLN A 3 27.86 -38.48 10.61
CA GLN A 3 27.53 -37.41 9.65
C GLN A 3 26.03 -37.08 9.60
N ALA A 4 25.18 -37.98 10.11
CA ALA A 4 23.74 -37.80 10.19
C ALA A 4 23.16 -38.59 11.38
N VAL A 5 22.00 -38.16 11.86
CA VAL A 5 21.18 -38.87 12.86
C VAL A 5 19.80 -39.02 12.26
N GLU A 6 19.27 -40.24 12.28
CA GLU A 6 17.92 -40.58 11.83
C GLU A 6 17.14 -41.17 13.00
N ALA A 7 15.91 -40.70 13.22
CA ALA A 7 15.06 -41.11 14.33
C ALA A 7 13.60 -41.10 13.90
N HIS A 8 12.86 -42.15 14.30
CA HIS A 8 11.43 -42.28 14.07
C HIS A 8 10.70 -42.19 15.42
N SER A 9 9.91 -41.14 15.62
CA SER A 9 9.09 -40.97 16.82
C SER A 9 7.80 -40.20 16.49
N GLN A 10 6.81 -40.29 17.37
CA GLN A 10 5.58 -39.49 17.27
C GLN A 10 5.82 -38.00 17.55
N LYS A 11 6.90 -37.68 18.27
CA LYS A 11 7.29 -36.31 18.63
C LYS A 11 8.79 -36.23 18.78
N PHE A 12 9.40 -35.24 18.14
CA PHE A 12 10.81 -34.91 18.29
C PHE A 12 10.94 -33.54 18.94
N GLU A 13 11.75 -33.44 20.00
CA GLU A 13 11.98 -32.18 20.72
C GLU A 13 13.49 -31.97 20.95
N VAL A 14 13.96 -30.77 20.63
CA VAL A 14 15.30 -30.28 21.00
C VAL A 14 15.11 -29.20 22.05
N LYS A 15 15.67 -29.41 23.23
CA LYS A 15 15.62 -28.46 24.35
C LYS A 15 17.04 -28.02 24.72
N THR A 16 17.15 -26.80 25.22
CA THR A 16 18.34 -26.35 25.95
C THR A 16 18.53 -27.19 27.23
N LEU A 17 19.72 -27.14 27.82
CA LEU A 17 20.00 -27.76 29.13
C LEU A 17 19.08 -27.25 30.25
N SER A 18 18.55 -26.03 30.12
CA SER A 18 17.59 -25.43 31.06
C SER A 18 16.13 -25.80 30.76
N GLY A 19 15.87 -26.65 29.75
CA GLY A 19 14.54 -27.14 29.40
C GLY A 19 13.75 -26.25 28.43
N LYS A 20 14.26 -25.07 28.03
CA LYS A 20 13.64 -24.23 26.98
C LYS A 20 13.60 -24.97 25.65
N LEU A 21 12.44 -25.06 25.02
CA LEU A 21 12.24 -25.67 23.70
C LEU A 21 12.92 -24.82 22.61
N LEU A 22 13.76 -25.46 21.79
CA LEU A 22 14.42 -24.85 20.63
C LEU A 22 13.76 -25.27 19.32
N PHE A 23 13.32 -26.53 19.25
CA PHE A 23 12.67 -27.11 18.09
C PHE A 23 11.72 -28.22 18.54
N SER A 24 10.51 -28.28 18.02
CA SER A 24 9.67 -29.47 18.07
C SER A 24 9.05 -29.76 16.72
N ALA A 25 8.87 -31.04 16.42
CA ALA A 25 8.12 -31.51 15.28
C ALA A 25 7.25 -32.70 15.68
N ASP A 26 5.97 -32.63 15.30
CA ASP A 26 5.01 -33.74 15.33
C ASP A 26 4.13 -33.70 14.06
N ASP A 27 3.11 -34.56 14.00
CA ASP A 27 2.22 -34.68 12.84
C ASP A 27 1.37 -33.42 12.57
N ASN A 28 1.23 -32.52 13.56
CA ASN A 28 0.37 -31.35 13.46
C ASN A 28 1.17 -30.07 13.17
N GLU A 29 2.30 -29.88 13.85
CA GLU A 29 3.06 -28.64 13.76
C GLU A 29 4.58 -28.82 13.91
N VAL A 30 5.29 -27.81 13.39
CA VAL A 30 6.72 -27.62 13.63
C VAL A 30 6.90 -26.28 14.33
N VAL A 31 7.46 -26.30 15.52
CA VAL A 31 7.73 -25.09 16.31
C VAL A 31 9.23 -24.86 16.35
N VAL A 32 9.65 -23.66 15.97
CA VAL A 32 11.03 -23.21 16.10
C VAL A 32 11.11 -22.16 17.21
N GLY A 33 11.61 -22.55 18.38
CA GLY A 33 11.77 -21.71 19.57
C GLY A 33 13.08 -20.93 19.63
N ALA A 34 13.84 -20.90 18.53
CA ALA A 34 15.08 -20.14 18.44
C ALA A 34 14.82 -18.63 18.44
N GLU A 35 15.66 -17.86 19.13
CA GLU A 35 15.55 -16.39 19.18
C GLU A 35 15.78 -15.71 17.83
N ARG A 36 16.51 -16.39 16.92
CA ARG A 36 16.73 -15.95 15.55
C ARG A 36 16.63 -17.14 14.62
N LEU A 37 15.67 -17.09 13.70
CA LEU A 37 15.59 -17.99 12.55
C LEU A 37 16.15 -17.26 11.33
N ARG A 38 17.19 -17.80 10.71
CA ARG A 38 17.73 -17.30 9.43
C ARG A 38 17.46 -18.33 8.35
N VAL A 39 16.77 -17.93 7.28
CA VAL A 39 16.55 -18.79 6.12
C VAL A 39 17.54 -18.37 5.03
N LEU A 40 18.47 -19.26 4.70
CA LEU A 40 19.61 -18.97 3.81
C LEU A 40 19.43 -19.52 2.39
N GLY A 41 18.20 -19.73 1.93
CA GLY A 41 17.94 -20.14 0.55
C GLY A 41 18.35 -19.05 -0.43
N ALA A 42 19.08 -19.41 -1.50
CA ALA A 42 19.50 -18.46 -2.55
C ALA A 42 18.29 -17.72 -3.17
N GLU A 43 17.15 -18.40 -3.24
CA GLU A 43 15.87 -17.88 -3.75
C GLU A 43 14.89 -17.45 -2.64
N GLY A 44 15.38 -17.31 -1.40
CA GLY A 44 14.54 -17.04 -0.24
C GLY A 44 13.77 -18.26 0.24
N THR A 45 12.53 -18.05 0.70
CA THR A 45 11.65 -19.10 1.25
C THR A 45 10.21 -18.84 0.89
N VAL A 46 9.46 -19.91 0.64
CA VAL A 46 8.02 -19.86 0.36
C VAL A 46 7.27 -20.27 1.61
N PHE A 47 6.39 -19.40 2.09
CA PHE A 47 5.46 -19.73 3.16
C PHE A 47 4.10 -20.00 2.52
N PRO A 48 3.64 -21.28 2.44
CA PRO A 48 2.39 -21.63 1.78
C PRO A 48 1.14 -21.17 2.55
N LYS A 49 1.32 -20.72 3.80
CA LYS A 49 0.28 -20.20 4.68
C LYS A 49 0.67 -18.80 5.17
N SER A 50 -0.22 -18.17 5.92
CA SER A 50 0.00 -16.87 6.53
C SER A 50 1.20 -16.89 7.48
N ILE A 51 1.96 -15.79 7.48
CA ILE A 51 2.98 -15.50 8.49
C ILE A 51 2.43 -14.39 9.38
N GLU A 52 2.46 -14.59 10.68
CA GLU A 52 2.21 -13.55 11.66
C GLU A 52 3.54 -13.04 12.22
N THR A 53 3.76 -11.74 12.16
CA THR A 53 4.96 -11.11 12.71
C THR A 53 4.64 -9.71 13.20
N PRO A 54 5.19 -9.28 14.36
CA PRO A 54 4.96 -7.94 14.88
C PRO A 54 5.68 -6.86 14.06
N ASN A 55 6.71 -7.21 13.28
CA ASN A 55 7.47 -6.26 12.47
C ASN A 55 8.00 -6.93 11.19
N VAL A 56 7.99 -6.18 10.10
CA VAL A 56 8.64 -6.53 8.84
C VAL A 56 9.59 -5.39 8.48
N ARG A 57 10.89 -5.70 8.37
CA ARG A 57 11.94 -4.73 8.05
C ARG A 57 12.93 -5.33 7.04
N ALA A 58 13.50 -4.48 6.19
CA ALA A 58 14.64 -4.85 5.37
C ALA A 58 15.95 -4.81 6.17
N ASP A 59 17.01 -5.37 5.59
CA ASP A 59 18.37 -5.16 6.10
C ASP A 59 18.77 -3.68 5.99
N PRO A 60 19.73 -3.21 6.82
CA PRO A 60 20.28 -1.86 6.68
C PRO A 60 20.71 -1.58 5.24
N PHE A 61 20.35 -0.39 4.75
CA PHE A 61 20.65 0.09 3.39
C PHE A 61 20.00 -0.72 2.25
N LYS A 62 19.05 -1.62 2.55
CA LYS A 62 18.21 -2.29 1.55
C LYS A 62 16.78 -1.76 1.59
N GLU A 63 16.11 -1.81 0.45
CA GLU A 63 14.68 -1.48 0.35
C GLU A 63 13.82 -2.62 0.87
N LEU A 64 12.77 -2.29 1.63
CA LEU A 64 11.70 -3.24 1.95
C LEU A 64 10.73 -3.29 0.77
N ARG A 65 10.77 -4.39 0.00
CA ARG A 65 9.86 -4.62 -1.11
C ARG A 65 8.73 -5.56 -0.69
N LEU A 66 7.49 -5.08 -0.80
CA LEU A 66 6.27 -5.88 -0.69
C LEU A 66 5.65 -5.95 -2.07
N GLU A 67 5.61 -7.13 -2.69
CA GLU A 67 5.10 -7.30 -4.06
C GLU A 67 4.18 -8.51 -4.18
N SER A 68 3.20 -8.40 -5.07
CA SER A 68 2.31 -9.50 -5.47
C SER A 68 2.42 -9.67 -6.97
N PRO A 69 3.24 -10.60 -7.48
CA PRO A 69 3.49 -10.75 -8.91
C PRO A 69 2.25 -11.19 -9.71
N THR A 70 1.32 -11.91 -9.07
CA THR A 70 0.23 -12.60 -9.76
C THR A 70 -1.16 -12.06 -9.44
N ARG A 71 -1.33 -11.37 -8.30
CA ARG A 71 -2.65 -10.92 -7.84
C ARG A 71 -2.57 -9.53 -7.22
N ALA A 72 -2.95 -9.40 -5.96
CA ALA A 72 -3.00 -8.15 -5.24
C ALA A 72 -2.10 -8.21 -4.01
N LEU A 73 -1.62 -7.05 -3.59
CA LEU A 73 -1.10 -6.81 -2.26
C LEU A 73 -2.19 -6.04 -1.51
N VAL A 74 -2.67 -6.57 -0.39
CA VAL A 74 -3.72 -5.96 0.44
C VAL A 74 -3.11 -5.64 1.80
N MET A 75 -3.29 -4.40 2.25
CA MET A 75 -2.90 -3.96 3.58
C MET A 75 -4.14 -3.44 4.28
N GLU A 76 -4.48 -4.04 5.43
CA GLU A 76 -5.63 -3.69 6.24
C GLU A 76 -5.17 -3.53 7.69
N ALA A 77 -5.59 -2.46 8.34
CA ALA A 77 -5.23 -2.19 9.72
C ALA A 77 -6.41 -1.55 10.47
N PRO A 78 -6.85 -2.10 11.62
CA PRO A 78 -7.96 -1.56 12.39
C PRO A 78 -7.77 -0.13 12.88
N LYS A 79 -6.51 0.26 13.15
CA LYS A 79 -6.14 1.60 13.62
C LYS A 79 -5.74 2.55 12.47
N GLY A 80 -5.73 2.06 11.23
CA GLY A 80 -5.21 2.79 10.08
C GLY A 80 -3.80 2.39 9.67
N ILE A 81 -3.41 2.86 8.48
CA ILE A 81 -2.11 2.61 7.85
C ILE A 81 -1.41 3.94 7.68
N GLU A 82 -0.18 4.04 8.19
CA GLU A 82 0.69 5.20 8.02
C GLU A 82 1.87 4.83 7.12
N ILE A 83 2.05 5.58 6.03
CA ILE A 83 3.15 5.37 5.08
C ILE A 83 4.04 6.62 5.12
N ASN A 84 5.19 6.49 5.77
CA ASN A 84 6.14 7.58 5.97
C ASN A 84 7.45 7.34 5.20
N ALA A 85 7.95 8.40 4.56
CA ALA A 85 9.27 8.45 3.97
C ALA A 85 10.07 9.56 4.67
N GLU A 86 10.78 9.21 5.75
CA GLU A 86 11.57 10.16 6.57
C GLU A 86 12.61 10.92 5.74
N ALA A 87 13.18 10.25 4.74
CA ALA A 87 14.01 10.86 3.71
C ALA A 87 13.57 10.36 2.32
N GLY A 88 13.53 11.26 1.34
CA GLY A 88 13.19 10.94 -0.04
C GLY A 88 11.75 11.29 -0.41
N SER A 89 11.16 10.51 -1.32
CA SER A 89 9.81 10.75 -1.84
C SER A 89 8.99 9.48 -1.88
N LEU A 90 7.71 9.56 -1.51
CA LEU A 90 6.73 8.53 -1.80
C LEU A 90 6.28 8.67 -3.27
N LYS A 91 6.43 7.61 -4.06
CA LYS A 91 5.97 7.57 -5.46
C LYS A 91 5.00 6.40 -5.64
N ALA A 92 3.76 6.73 -6.02
CA ALA A 92 2.77 5.75 -6.43
C ALA A 92 2.57 5.83 -7.95
N THR A 93 2.63 4.69 -8.63
CA THR A 93 2.37 4.60 -10.08
C THR A 93 1.43 3.44 -10.37
N CYS A 94 0.40 3.69 -11.17
CA CYS A 94 -0.55 2.69 -11.62
C CYS A 94 -0.55 2.62 -13.15
N ARG A 95 -0.84 1.44 -13.71
CA ARG A 95 -1.00 1.29 -15.17
C ARG A 95 -2.36 1.78 -15.66
N THR A 96 -3.41 1.51 -14.89
CA THR A 96 -4.80 1.73 -15.33
C THR A 96 -5.49 2.79 -14.47
N GLU A 97 -5.58 2.54 -13.17
CA GLU A 97 -6.36 3.39 -12.25
C GLU A 97 -5.65 3.49 -10.90
N LEU A 98 -5.69 4.68 -10.32
CA LEU A 98 -5.37 4.95 -8.92
C LEU A 98 -6.62 5.53 -8.26
N ARG A 99 -7.27 4.77 -7.36
CA ARG A 99 -8.45 5.19 -6.63
C ARG A 99 -8.07 5.58 -5.20
N LEU A 100 -8.34 6.83 -4.84
CA LEU A 100 -8.27 7.34 -3.46
C LEU A 100 -9.72 7.64 -3.04
N GLU A 101 -10.21 6.98 -1.99
CA GLU A 101 -11.60 7.08 -1.57
C GLU A 101 -11.69 7.16 -0.04
N SER A 102 -12.56 8.05 0.44
CA SER A 102 -12.96 8.14 1.84
C SER A 102 -14.46 7.93 1.94
N LYS A 103 -14.92 7.04 2.82
CA LYS A 103 -16.36 6.72 2.97
C LYS A 103 -17.11 7.73 3.83
N ASP A 104 -16.51 8.14 4.93
CA ASP A 104 -17.14 8.96 5.97
C ASP A 104 -16.35 10.24 6.30
N GLY A 105 -15.27 10.53 5.56
CA GLY A 105 -14.37 11.63 5.86
C GLY A 105 -13.91 12.36 4.60
N GLU A 106 -12.70 12.89 4.67
CA GLU A 106 -12.09 13.67 3.58
C GLU A 106 -10.77 13.06 3.12
N ILE A 107 -10.33 13.49 1.94
CA ILE A 107 -8.99 13.22 1.41
C ILE A 107 -8.25 14.54 1.40
N THR A 108 -7.24 14.67 2.25
CA THR A 108 -6.48 15.91 2.42
C THR A 108 -5.12 15.81 1.76
N LEU A 109 -4.90 16.64 0.74
CA LEU A 109 -3.62 16.79 0.06
C LEU A 109 -2.97 18.08 0.56
N ASN A 110 -2.12 17.99 1.58
CA ASN A 110 -1.41 19.14 2.13
C ASN A 110 0.00 19.23 1.54
N SER A 111 0.19 20.10 0.54
CA SER A 111 1.47 20.33 -0.10
C SER A 111 1.56 21.76 -0.64
N ALA A 112 2.78 22.31 -0.68
CA ALA A 112 3.02 23.61 -1.31
C ALA A 112 2.63 23.64 -2.80
N LYS A 113 2.70 22.49 -3.49
CA LYS A 113 2.32 22.36 -4.91
C LYS A 113 1.66 21.01 -5.16
N ILE A 114 0.45 21.05 -5.71
CA ILE A 114 -0.28 19.88 -6.21
C ILE A 114 -0.42 20.05 -7.71
N LYS A 115 -0.05 19.03 -8.49
CA LYS A 115 -0.13 19.06 -9.95
C LYS A 115 -1.03 17.93 -10.43
N LEU A 116 -2.03 18.29 -11.22
CA LEU A 116 -2.88 17.38 -11.96
C LEU A 116 -2.68 17.65 -13.45
N PRO A 117 -1.61 17.10 -14.05
CA PRO A 117 -1.30 17.36 -15.46
C PRO A 117 -2.35 16.69 -16.36
N ASN A 118 -2.58 17.28 -17.54
CA ASN A 118 -3.46 16.73 -18.58
C ASN A 118 -4.93 16.56 -18.15
N LEU A 119 -5.42 17.41 -17.24
CA LEU A 119 -6.86 17.52 -17.06
C LEU A 119 -7.51 17.92 -18.39
N PRO A 120 -8.53 17.19 -18.88
CA PRO A 120 -9.22 17.53 -20.11
C PRO A 120 -9.70 18.97 -20.06
N GLN A 121 -9.31 19.77 -21.05
CA GLN A 121 -9.84 21.11 -21.21
C GLN A 121 -11.20 21.00 -21.89
N GLY A 122 -12.24 21.52 -21.25
CA GLY A 122 -13.56 21.60 -21.87
C GLY A 122 -13.50 22.49 -23.12
N SER A 123 -13.96 21.97 -24.27
CA SER A 123 -14.10 22.75 -25.49
C SER A 123 -15.44 23.47 -25.52
N SER A 124 -15.46 24.74 -25.94
CA SER A 124 -16.69 25.51 -26.16
C SER A 124 -17.51 24.96 -27.34
N SER A 125 -18.74 24.51 -27.09
CA SER A 125 -19.79 24.35 -28.11
C SER A 125 -20.97 25.28 -27.85
N SER A 126 -21.83 25.51 -28.84
CA SER A 126 -22.94 26.47 -28.76
C SER A 126 -24.11 26.00 -27.88
N ALA A 127 -24.69 26.97 -27.16
CA ALA A 127 -25.77 26.87 -26.16
C ALA A 127 -27.01 25.99 -26.52
N GLY A 128 -27.65 25.41 -25.51
CA GLY A 128 -28.64 24.33 -25.47
C GLY A 128 -28.91 23.91 -24.01
N SER A 129 -30.09 24.30 -23.52
CA SER A 129 -30.79 24.09 -22.23
C SER A 129 -30.07 23.50 -20.98
N ARG A 130 -30.31 24.17 -19.85
CA ARG A 130 -29.93 23.82 -18.46
C ARG A 130 -30.05 22.32 -18.13
N GLN A 131 -28.94 21.71 -17.71
CA GLN A 131 -28.88 20.34 -17.19
C GLN A 131 -28.34 20.31 -15.74
N LYS A 132 -28.64 19.25 -14.97
CA LYS A 132 -28.07 18.98 -13.62
C LYS A 132 -26.62 18.49 -13.70
N ILE A 133 -25.85 19.06 -14.61
CA ILE A 133 -24.45 18.72 -14.85
C ILE A 133 -23.64 19.93 -14.42
N TYR A 134 -22.48 19.71 -13.82
CA TYR A 134 -21.57 20.77 -13.38
C TYR A 134 -20.22 20.58 -14.06
N GLU A 135 -19.58 21.70 -14.38
CA GLU A 135 -18.19 21.74 -14.82
C GLU A 135 -17.31 22.07 -13.62
N LEU A 136 -16.17 21.37 -13.50
CA LEU A 136 -15.16 21.69 -12.50
C LEU A 136 -14.11 22.61 -13.15
N CYS A 137 -14.01 23.83 -12.64
CA CYS A 137 -13.15 24.88 -13.16
C CYS A 137 -11.92 25.06 -12.27
N VAL A 138 -10.76 25.28 -12.87
CA VAL A 138 -9.48 25.47 -12.16
C VAL A 138 -8.97 26.89 -12.38
N CYS A 139 -8.90 27.68 -11.32
CA CYS A 139 -8.31 29.01 -11.34
C CYS A 139 -6.77 28.94 -11.54
N PRO A 140 -6.11 29.98 -12.08
CA PRO A 140 -4.66 30.03 -12.18
C PRO A 140 -3.92 29.96 -10.82
N ASN A 141 -4.60 30.32 -9.74
CA ASN A 141 -4.11 30.19 -8.35
C ASN A 141 -4.35 28.79 -7.74
N GLY A 142 -4.92 27.85 -8.49
CA GLY A 142 -5.19 26.48 -8.07
C GLY A 142 -6.53 26.25 -7.37
N ARG A 143 -7.36 27.29 -7.15
CA ARG A 143 -8.72 27.11 -6.61
C ARG A 143 -9.61 26.35 -7.59
N LEU A 144 -10.36 25.37 -7.07
CA LEU A 144 -11.37 24.62 -7.82
C LEU A 144 -12.75 25.18 -7.51
N PHE A 145 -13.56 25.41 -8.54
CA PHE A 145 -14.96 25.82 -8.34
C PHE A 145 -15.88 25.07 -9.31
N LEU A 146 -17.12 24.85 -8.87
CA LEU A 146 -18.16 24.28 -9.71
C LEU A 146 -18.87 25.39 -10.47
N SER A 147 -19.01 25.22 -11.78
CA SER A 147 -19.88 26.04 -12.61
C SER A 147 -21.03 25.21 -13.15
N GLN A 148 -22.20 25.83 -13.32
CA GLN A 148 -23.37 25.13 -13.87
C GLN A 148 -23.08 24.78 -15.32
N ALA A 149 -23.02 23.49 -15.66
CA ALA A 149 -22.67 23.08 -17.01
C ALA A 149 -23.72 23.61 -17.99
N GLY A 150 -23.25 24.51 -18.83
CA GLY A 150 -23.94 24.93 -20.02
C GLY A 150 -23.54 24.03 -21.17
N THR A 151 -23.90 24.49 -22.34
CA THR A 151 -23.63 23.85 -23.63
C THR A 151 -22.30 24.34 -24.20
N SER A 152 -21.80 25.44 -23.63
CA SER A 152 -20.43 25.94 -23.68
C SER A 152 -19.81 25.86 -22.29
N SER A 153 -18.47 25.86 -22.21
CA SER A 153 -17.80 26.02 -20.92
C SER A 153 -18.25 27.30 -20.23
N THR A 154 -18.67 27.15 -18.99
CA THR A 154 -19.13 28.19 -18.07
C THR A 154 -18.06 28.51 -17.02
N CYS A 155 -16.84 28.03 -17.22
CA CYS A 155 -15.69 28.36 -16.39
C CYS A 155 -15.26 29.82 -16.59
N GLN A 156 -16.02 30.74 -16.01
CA GLN A 156 -15.70 32.16 -16.00
C GLN A 156 -14.89 32.49 -14.75
N ILE A 157 -13.63 32.82 -14.97
CA ILE A 157 -12.69 33.30 -13.95
C ILE A 157 -13.10 34.75 -13.62
N ASN A 158 -13.70 34.96 -12.46
CA ASN A 158 -13.98 36.28 -11.88
C ASN A 158 -13.11 36.47 -10.63
N THR A 159 -12.62 37.70 -10.41
CA THR A 159 -11.88 38.14 -9.21
C THR A 159 -12.52 37.81 -7.85
N SER A 160 -13.83 37.52 -7.83
CA SER A 160 -14.55 37.09 -6.61
C SER A 160 -14.47 35.58 -6.33
N VAL A 161 -14.13 34.77 -7.34
CA VAL A 161 -14.06 33.29 -7.28
C VAL A 161 -12.60 32.81 -7.39
N CYS A 162 -11.83 33.44 -8.29
CA CYS A 162 -10.40 33.31 -8.45
C CYS A 162 -9.72 34.61 -7.98
#